data_AF-A0A812VVZ1-F1
#
_entry.id   AF-A0A812VVZ1-F1
#
_cell.length_a   1.000
_cell.length_b   1.000
_cell.length_c   1.000
_cell.angle_alpha   90.00
_cell.angle_beta   90.00
_cell.angle_gamma   90.00
#
_symmetry.space_group_name_H-M   'P 1'
#
loop_
_entity.id
_entity.type
_entity.pdbx_description
1 polymer ?
#
loop_
_entity_poly.entity_id
_entity_poly.type
_entity_poly.pdbx_seq_one_letter_code
_entity_poly.pdbx_strand_id
1 'polypeptide(L)'
;QVLYALRLCQLAAAFGPENPFEAECRHLILESMFATLTNVNFDNARFEVYLKQSAALAEKMEKKLADHSGPYRKETGKPFPPAPASLPKVLPTDSKALLVAAGPAGLLSRSEVVSNEDIFGVLEMCVYGLKGVMAYFYHAEHLQVNDQHPAAQEEKAAAYDEVERTEVYQELYRIGAFLCSAGNSKATEETLNAGLGEALALGALNLKVMKLLDAGHNAVLGTPEPTQVKQEPPKGPAILVSGHDLSILGKLLEQCKGRGVNVYTHGEMLPAHSYPGL
;
A
#
# COMPACT_ATOMS: atom_id res chain seq x y z
N GLN A 1 -0.76 -12.42 -4.88
CA GLN A 1 -0.49 -11.44 -3.82
C GLN A 1 -1.66 -10.49 -3.58
N VAL A 2 -2.15 -9.75 -4.58
CA VAL A 2 -3.23 -8.74 -4.40
C VAL A 2 -4.44 -9.29 -3.64
N LEU A 3 -4.95 -10.47 -4.02
CA LEU A 3 -6.09 -11.07 -3.34
C LEU A 3 -5.83 -11.39 -1.85
N TYR A 4 -4.60 -11.77 -1.50
CA TYR A 4 -4.20 -11.96 -0.10
C TYR A 4 -4.19 -10.62 0.66
N ALA A 5 -3.67 -9.54 0.07
CA ALA A 5 -3.71 -8.23 0.69
C ALA A 5 -5.15 -7.73 0.92
N LEU A 6 -6.04 -7.93 -0.05
CA LEU A 6 -7.48 -7.65 0.13
C LEU A 6 -8.11 -8.50 1.23
N ARG A 7 -7.72 -9.77 1.36
CA ARG A 7 -8.17 -10.63 2.48
C ARG A 7 -7.65 -10.13 3.82
N LEU A 8 -6.41 -9.68 3.91
CA LEU A 8 -5.88 -9.05 5.13
C LEU A 8 -6.64 -7.77 5.47
N CYS A 9 -6.97 -6.91 4.50
CA CYS A 9 -7.86 -5.77 4.72
C CYS A 9 -9.21 -6.21 5.28
N GLN A 10 -9.82 -7.25 4.71
CA GLN A 10 -11.11 -7.79 5.17
C GLN A 10 -11.05 -8.26 6.62
N LEU A 11 -9.96 -8.95 7.00
CA LEU A 11 -9.75 -9.45 8.36
C LEU A 11 -9.46 -8.30 9.33
N ALA A 12 -8.64 -7.33 8.95
CA ALA A 12 -8.35 -6.16 9.77
C ALA A 12 -9.61 -5.33 10.02
N ALA A 13 -10.42 -5.09 9.00
CA ALA A 13 -11.72 -4.42 9.12
C ALA A 13 -12.68 -5.17 10.06
N ALA A 14 -12.58 -6.51 10.15
CA ALA A 14 -13.39 -7.31 11.06
C ALA A 14 -13.11 -7.04 12.54
N PHE A 15 -11.83 -6.79 12.86
CA PHE A 15 -11.37 -6.42 14.19
C PHE A 15 -11.55 -4.92 14.47
N GLY A 16 -11.61 -4.09 13.44
CA GLY A 16 -11.77 -2.64 13.57
C GLY A 16 -10.57 -1.98 14.25
N PRO A 17 -10.76 -0.89 15.03
CA PRO A 17 -9.69 -0.19 15.72
C PRO A 17 -8.93 -1.03 16.76
N GLU A 18 -9.53 -2.11 17.27
CA GLU A 18 -8.92 -3.00 18.27
C GLU A 18 -8.15 -4.17 17.64
N ASN A 19 -7.77 -4.07 16.37
CA ASN A 19 -7.02 -5.11 15.66
C ASN A 19 -5.70 -5.46 16.39
N PRO A 20 -5.57 -6.67 16.98
CA PRO A 20 -4.36 -7.04 17.71
C PRO A 20 -3.17 -7.33 16.79
N PHE A 21 -3.39 -7.32 15.47
CA PHE A 21 -2.37 -7.55 14.44
C PHE A 21 -2.05 -6.27 13.65
N GLU A 22 -2.44 -5.10 14.17
CA GLU A 22 -2.38 -3.85 13.42
C GLU A 22 -0.97 -3.54 12.93
N ALA A 23 0.05 -3.72 13.76
CA ALA A 23 1.44 -3.48 13.37
C ALA A 23 1.89 -4.39 12.21
N GLU A 24 1.54 -5.68 12.24
CA GLU A 24 1.85 -6.61 11.15
C GLU A 24 1.04 -6.30 9.88
N CYS A 25 -0.23 -5.93 10.01
CA CYS A 25 -1.12 -5.59 8.89
C CYS A 25 -0.63 -4.35 8.13
N ARG A 26 -0.37 -3.24 8.86
CA ARG A 26 -0.04 -1.93 8.30
C ARG A 26 1.08 -2.02 7.26
N HIS A 27 2.24 -2.52 7.67
CA HIS A 27 3.41 -2.58 6.78
C HIS A 27 3.23 -3.58 5.64
N LEU A 28 2.77 -4.80 5.96
CA LEU A 28 2.68 -5.88 4.98
C LEU A 28 1.66 -5.59 3.86
N ILE A 29 0.50 -5.00 4.20
CA ILE A 29 -0.53 -4.66 3.22
C ILE A 29 0.00 -3.59 2.26
N LEU A 30 0.56 -2.49 2.79
CA LEU A 30 1.07 -1.39 1.97
C LEU A 30 2.21 -1.86 1.06
N GLU A 31 3.24 -2.50 1.63
CA GLU A 31 4.42 -2.93 0.87
C GLU A 31 4.04 -3.94 -0.21
N SER A 32 3.24 -4.95 0.13
CA SER A 32 2.90 -6.01 -0.81
C SER A 32 1.91 -5.56 -1.90
N MET A 33 1.09 -4.54 -1.65
CA MET A 33 0.26 -3.91 -2.69
C MET A 33 1.09 -3.01 -3.59
N PHE A 34 1.96 -2.17 -3.02
CA PHE A 34 2.88 -1.32 -3.77
C PHE A 34 3.80 -2.16 -4.69
N ALA A 35 4.35 -3.28 -4.19
CA ALA A 35 5.18 -4.18 -5.00
C ALA A 35 4.50 -4.68 -6.28
N THR A 36 3.16 -4.65 -6.35
CA THR A 36 2.38 -5.08 -7.53
C THR A 36 1.99 -3.96 -8.49
N LEU A 37 2.48 -2.74 -8.29
CA LEU A 37 2.38 -1.66 -9.27
C LEU A 37 3.35 -1.92 -10.45
N THR A 38 2.97 -1.38 -11.61
CA THR A 38 3.75 -1.53 -12.85
C THR A 38 5.17 -1.02 -12.65
N ASN A 39 6.16 -1.82 -13.04
CA ASN A 39 7.59 -1.51 -12.95
C ASN A 39 8.16 -1.31 -11.53
N VAL A 40 7.50 -1.83 -10.48
CA VAL A 40 8.01 -1.73 -9.11
C VAL A 40 8.88 -2.92 -8.72
N ASN A 41 8.37 -4.15 -8.86
CA ASN A 41 9.11 -5.34 -8.43
C ASN A 41 8.97 -6.49 -9.44
N PHE A 42 10.10 -7.03 -9.87
CA PHE A 42 10.19 -8.14 -10.81
C PHE A 42 10.84 -9.39 -10.19
N ASP A 43 11.16 -9.34 -8.89
CA ASP A 43 11.79 -10.43 -8.18
C ASP A 43 10.73 -11.41 -7.64
N ASN A 44 10.63 -12.57 -8.29
CA ASN A 44 9.71 -13.64 -7.89
C ASN A 44 9.93 -14.09 -6.44
N ALA A 45 11.18 -14.13 -5.96
CA ALA A 45 11.49 -14.57 -4.61
C ALA A 45 10.89 -13.61 -3.55
N ARG A 46 10.84 -12.31 -3.86
CA ARG A 46 10.16 -11.32 -3.00
C ARG A 46 8.66 -11.57 -2.93
N PHE A 47 8.01 -11.90 -4.05
CA PHE A 47 6.59 -12.25 -4.03
C PHE A 47 6.29 -13.54 -3.27
N GLU A 48 7.19 -14.54 -3.30
CA GLU A 48 7.05 -15.73 -2.47
C GLU A 48 7.08 -15.39 -0.97
N VAL A 49 7.94 -14.45 -0.56
CA VAL A 49 8.00 -13.96 0.83
C VAL A 49 6.68 -13.29 1.21
N TYR A 50 6.19 -12.34 0.40
CA TYR A 50 4.92 -11.67 0.68
C TYR A 50 3.75 -12.66 0.75
N LEU A 51 3.69 -13.63 -0.17
CA LEU A 51 2.63 -14.64 -0.18
C LEU A 51 2.64 -15.47 1.11
N LYS A 52 3.82 -15.96 1.54
CA LYS A 52 3.97 -16.75 2.76
C LYS A 52 3.61 -15.94 4.00
N GLN A 53 4.08 -14.69 4.09
CA GLN A 53 3.76 -13.78 5.20
C GLN A 53 2.27 -13.46 5.25
N SER A 54 1.65 -13.12 4.12
CA SER A 54 0.23 -12.79 4.05
C SER A 54 -0.66 -13.99 4.36
N ALA A 55 -0.31 -15.19 3.87
CA ALA A 55 -1.05 -16.41 4.17
C ALA A 55 -0.97 -16.77 5.66
N ALA A 56 0.23 -16.75 6.25
CA ALA A 56 0.41 -17.03 7.67
C ALA A 56 -0.30 -16.01 8.57
N LEU A 57 -0.26 -14.72 8.21
CA LEU A 57 -0.97 -13.68 8.94
C LEU A 57 -2.49 -13.85 8.83
N ALA A 58 -3.00 -14.12 7.62
CA ALA A 58 -4.43 -14.36 7.42
C ALA A 58 -4.93 -15.55 8.24
N GLU A 59 -4.20 -16.66 8.28
CA GLU A 59 -4.53 -17.83 9.10
C GLU A 59 -4.56 -17.48 10.61
N LYS A 60 -3.55 -16.75 11.10
CA LYS A 60 -3.47 -16.29 12.50
C LYS A 60 -4.68 -15.41 12.87
N MET A 61 -5.03 -14.48 12.00
CA MET A 61 -6.17 -13.57 12.16
C MET A 61 -7.50 -14.32 12.14
N GLU A 62 -7.70 -15.23 11.18
CA GLU A 62 -8.92 -16.04 11.04
C GLU A 62 -9.15 -16.92 12.27
N LYS A 63 -8.10 -17.58 12.78
CA LYS A 63 -8.19 -18.37 14.00
C LYS A 63 -8.60 -17.51 15.20
N LYS A 64 -8.00 -16.33 15.36
CA LYS A 64 -8.33 -15.41 16.45
C LYS A 64 -9.76 -14.87 16.36
N LEU A 65 -10.25 -14.65 15.14
CA LEU A 65 -11.62 -14.21 14.89
C LEU A 65 -12.65 -15.33 15.07
N ALA A 66 -12.27 -16.61 14.96
CA ALA A 66 -13.15 -17.72 15.32
C ALA A 66 -13.40 -17.79 16.84
N ASP A 67 -12.38 -17.44 17.64
CA ASP A 67 -12.41 -17.48 19.12
C ASP A 67 -13.13 -16.28 19.77
N HIS A 68 -13.46 -15.25 18.99
CA HIS A 68 -14.21 -14.08 19.43
C HIS A 68 -15.25 -13.76 18.39
N SER A 69 -16.54 -13.69 18.75
CA SER A 69 -17.49 -12.93 17.94
C SER A 69 -16.98 -11.49 17.85
N GLY A 70 -16.13 -11.18 16.85
CA GLY A 70 -15.47 -9.89 16.70
C GLY A 70 -16.48 -8.75 16.55
N PRO A 71 -16.04 -7.49 16.59
CA PRO A 71 -16.91 -6.32 16.41
C PRO A 71 -17.88 -6.48 15.24
N TYR A 72 -17.39 -6.98 14.10
CA TYR A 72 -18.22 -7.30 12.93
C TYR A 72 -19.44 -8.19 13.25
N ARG A 73 -19.25 -9.29 13.98
CA ARG A 73 -20.35 -10.21 14.31
C ARG A 73 -21.29 -9.60 15.36
N LYS A 74 -20.75 -8.80 16.29
CA LYS A 74 -21.55 -8.09 17.30
C LYS A 74 -22.43 -7.02 16.65
N GLU A 75 -21.92 -6.30 15.67
CA GLU A 75 -22.62 -5.20 14.98
C GLU A 75 -23.61 -5.70 13.93
N THR A 76 -23.21 -6.68 13.12
CA THR A 76 -24.02 -7.13 11.97
C THR A 76 -24.92 -8.32 12.27
N GLY A 77 -24.62 -9.08 13.34
CA GLY A 77 -25.24 -10.37 13.64
C GLY A 77 -24.92 -11.48 12.61
N LYS A 78 -24.11 -11.19 11.59
CA LYS A 78 -23.79 -12.11 10.49
C LYS A 78 -22.48 -12.85 10.76
N PRO A 79 -22.30 -14.08 10.23
CA PRO A 79 -21.00 -14.72 10.22
C PRO A 79 -20.02 -13.88 9.40
N PHE A 80 -18.76 -13.86 9.83
CA PHE A 80 -17.71 -13.18 9.08
C PHE A 80 -17.55 -13.81 7.68
N PRO A 81 -17.38 -13.02 6.60
CA PRO A 81 -17.23 -13.58 5.26
C PRO A 81 -16.07 -14.59 5.16
N PRO A 82 -16.31 -15.75 4.52
CA PRO A 82 -15.25 -16.74 4.33
C PRO A 82 -14.15 -16.19 3.42
N ALA A 83 -12.96 -16.80 3.47
CA ALA A 83 -11.91 -16.49 2.51
C ALA A 83 -12.41 -16.78 1.08
N PRO A 84 -11.98 -15.99 0.08
CA PRO A 84 -12.26 -16.27 -1.32
C PRO A 84 -11.90 -17.71 -1.70
N ALA A 85 -12.81 -18.43 -2.37
CA ALA A 85 -12.57 -19.82 -2.76
C ALA A 85 -11.37 -19.99 -3.71
N SER A 86 -11.02 -18.93 -4.44
CA SER A 86 -9.87 -18.82 -5.34
C SER A 86 -8.53 -18.68 -4.60
N LEU A 87 -8.55 -18.36 -3.30
CA LEU A 87 -7.34 -18.16 -2.51
C LEU A 87 -6.86 -19.53 -1.97
N PRO A 88 -5.63 -19.96 -2.31
CA PRO A 88 -5.15 -21.28 -1.94
C PRO A 88 -4.93 -21.39 -0.43
N LYS A 89 -5.61 -22.34 0.23
CA LYS A 89 -5.47 -22.56 1.69
C LYS A 89 -4.06 -22.97 2.13
N VAL A 90 -3.35 -23.71 1.27
CA VAL A 90 -1.98 -24.14 1.49
C VAL A 90 -1.16 -23.69 0.30
N LEU A 91 -0.13 -22.89 0.56
CA LEU A 91 0.78 -22.43 -0.48
C LEU A 91 1.80 -23.54 -0.79
N PRO A 92 1.95 -23.93 -2.08
CA PRO A 92 3.04 -24.79 -2.48
C PRO A 92 4.40 -24.15 -2.18
N THR A 93 5.39 -24.97 -1.84
CA THR A 93 6.77 -24.53 -1.63
C THR A 93 7.56 -24.39 -2.92
N ASP A 94 7.11 -25.05 -3.99
CA ASP A 94 7.71 -24.97 -5.33
C ASP A 94 7.10 -23.81 -6.12
N SER A 95 7.96 -22.99 -6.75
CA SER A 95 7.54 -21.79 -7.46
C SER A 95 6.62 -22.08 -8.66
N LYS A 96 6.81 -23.19 -9.38
CA LYS A 96 5.92 -23.55 -10.52
C LYS A 96 4.55 -23.97 -10.01
N ALA A 97 4.50 -24.80 -8.97
CA ALA A 97 3.26 -25.18 -8.32
C ALA A 97 2.52 -23.96 -7.74
N LEU A 98 3.26 -22.98 -7.19
CA LEU A 98 2.69 -21.73 -6.70
C LEU A 98 2.04 -20.90 -7.83
N LEU A 99 2.67 -20.83 -9.00
CA LEU A 99 2.08 -20.16 -10.17
C LEU A 99 0.78 -20.84 -10.63
N VAL A 100 0.75 -22.18 -10.65
CA VAL A 100 -0.47 -22.93 -10.97
C VAL A 100 -1.56 -22.65 -9.94
N ALA A 101 -1.21 -22.66 -8.64
CA ALA A 101 -2.15 -22.36 -7.55
C ALA A 101 -2.65 -20.91 -7.57
N ALA A 102 -1.90 -19.98 -8.17
CA ALA A 102 -2.31 -18.59 -8.32
C ALA A 102 -3.34 -18.37 -9.46
N GLY A 103 -3.43 -19.29 -10.43
CA GLY A 103 -4.31 -19.18 -11.60
C GLY A 103 -5.77 -18.84 -11.24
N PRO A 104 -6.43 -19.60 -10.34
CA PRO A 104 -7.80 -19.33 -9.91
C PRO A 104 -8.01 -17.97 -9.23
N ALA A 105 -6.96 -17.37 -8.65
CA ALA A 105 -6.98 -16.04 -8.06
C ALA A 105 -6.71 -14.91 -9.07
N GLY A 106 -6.46 -15.26 -10.34
CA GLY A 106 -6.17 -14.34 -11.42
C GLY A 106 -7.38 -13.51 -11.88
N LEU A 107 -7.11 -12.48 -12.67
CA LEU A 107 -8.13 -11.54 -13.15
C LEU A 107 -9.22 -12.22 -13.98
N LEU A 108 -8.86 -13.14 -14.88
CA LEU A 108 -9.82 -13.82 -15.75
C LEU A 108 -10.80 -14.67 -14.94
N SER A 109 -10.30 -15.47 -14.00
CA SER A 109 -11.14 -16.27 -13.10
C SER A 109 -12.04 -15.39 -12.23
N ARG A 110 -11.55 -14.25 -11.74
CA ARG A 110 -12.37 -13.30 -10.98
C ARG A 110 -13.45 -12.64 -11.85
N SER A 111 -13.13 -12.31 -13.10
CA SER A 111 -14.09 -11.78 -14.07
C SER A 111 -15.23 -12.76 -14.32
N GLU A 112 -14.92 -14.05 -14.49
CA GLU A 112 -15.92 -15.12 -14.62
C GLU A 112 -16.82 -15.25 -13.38
N VAL A 113 -16.26 -15.13 -12.17
CA VAL A 113 -17.04 -15.16 -10.91
C VAL A 113 -17.99 -13.98 -10.80
N VAL A 114 -17.51 -12.77 -11.11
CA VAL A 114 -18.31 -11.54 -11.08
C VAL A 114 -19.39 -11.59 -12.17
N SER A 115 -19.09 -12.19 -13.33
CA SER A 115 -20.04 -12.47 -14.42
C SER A 115 -20.74 -11.22 -14.97
N ASN A 116 -20.08 -10.06 -14.91
CA ASN A 116 -20.51 -8.81 -15.51
C ASN A 116 -19.27 -7.94 -15.75
N GLU A 117 -18.95 -7.64 -17.01
CA GLU A 117 -17.70 -6.96 -17.38
C GLU A 117 -17.64 -5.51 -16.88
N ASP A 118 -18.75 -4.77 -16.91
CA ASP A 118 -18.80 -3.39 -16.44
C ASP A 118 -18.55 -3.31 -14.94
N ILE A 119 -19.23 -4.16 -14.16
CA ILE A 119 -19.07 -4.21 -12.71
C ILE A 119 -17.66 -4.70 -12.36
N PHE A 120 -17.15 -5.72 -13.06
CA PHE A 120 -15.77 -6.16 -12.89
C PHE A 120 -14.77 -5.03 -13.19
N GLY A 121 -14.99 -4.25 -14.25
CA GLY A 121 -14.18 -3.08 -14.60
C GLY A 121 -14.16 -2.04 -13.48
N VAL A 122 -15.32 -1.72 -12.88
CA VAL A 122 -15.41 -0.81 -11.73
C VAL A 122 -14.64 -1.34 -10.52
N LEU A 123 -14.77 -2.64 -10.21
CA LEU A 123 -14.06 -3.27 -9.09
C LEU A 123 -12.53 -3.24 -9.31
N GLU A 124 -12.06 -3.57 -10.51
CA GLU A 124 -10.62 -3.53 -10.81
C GLU A 124 -10.07 -2.10 -10.86
N MET A 125 -10.84 -1.13 -11.36
CA MET A 125 -10.49 0.28 -11.25
C MET A 125 -10.26 0.68 -9.79
N CYS A 126 -11.12 0.23 -8.87
CA CYS A 126 -10.95 0.46 -7.44
C CYS A 126 -9.72 -0.27 -6.88
N VAL A 127 -9.43 -1.51 -7.29
CA VAL A 127 -8.20 -2.22 -6.89
C VAL A 127 -6.94 -1.46 -7.33
N TYR A 128 -6.91 -0.97 -8.57
CA TYR A 128 -5.77 -0.19 -9.07
C TYR A 128 -5.65 1.17 -8.37
N GLY A 129 -6.77 1.85 -8.13
CA GLY A 129 -6.81 3.09 -7.35
C GLY A 129 -6.27 2.87 -5.92
N LEU A 130 -6.72 1.79 -5.25
CA LEU A 130 -6.27 1.42 -3.92
C LEU A 130 -4.75 1.18 -3.88
N LYS A 131 -4.17 0.50 -4.88
CA LYS A 131 -2.71 0.33 -4.98
C LYS A 131 -1.97 1.67 -5.05
N GLY A 132 -2.49 2.62 -5.82
CA GLY A 132 -1.92 3.97 -5.93
C GLY A 132 -1.96 4.72 -4.59
N VAL A 133 -3.12 4.73 -3.93
CA VAL A 133 -3.29 5.33 -2.59
C VAL A 133 -2.32 4.70 -1.60
N MET A 134 -2.19 3.37 -1.59
CA MET A 134 -1.28 2.66 -0.70
C MET A 134 0.19 2.97 -0.98
N ALA A 135 0.58 3.25 -2.23
CA ALA A 135 1.95 3.66 -2.55
C ALA A 135 2.28 5.06 -2.00
N TYR A 136 1.39 6.04 -2.15
CA TYR A 136 1.57 7.34 -1.51
C TYR A 136 1.59 7.24 0.01
N PHE A 137 0.69 6.43 0.58
CA PHE A 137 0.62 6.26 2.03
C PHE A 137 1.84 5.51 2.58
N TYR A 138 2.40 4.55 1.82
CA TYR A 138 3.65 3.90 2.16
C TYR A 138 4.77 4.93 2.36
N HIS A 139 4.94 5.88 1.42
CA HIS A 139 5.93 6.94 1.58
C HIS A 139 5.61 7.87 2.76
N ALA A 140 4.35 8.22 2.95
CA ALA A 140 3.93 9.05 4.09
C ALA A 140 4.26 8.37 5.43
N GLU A 141 4.05 7.06 5.57
CA GLU A 141 4.43 6.28 6.75
C GLU A 141 5.95 6.23 6.94
N HIS A 142 6.71 6.07 5.85
CA HIS A 142 8.18 6.01 5.93
C HIS A 142 8.80 7.34 6.37
N LEU A 143 8.13 8.48 6.12
CA LEU A 143 8.55 9.76 6.67
C LEU A 143 8.34 9.83 8.20
N GLN A 144 7.30 9.20 8.73
CA GLN A 144 7.02 9.17 10.18
C GLN A 144 7.94 8.23 10.95
N VAL A 145 8.24 7.06 10.38
CA VAL A 145 9.05 6.03 11.05
C VAL A 145 10.55 6.35 10.97
N ASN A 146 10.97 7.13 9.96
CA ASN A 146 12.35 7.60 9.82
C ASN A 146 12.56 8.94 10.52
N ASP A 147 12.46 8.92 11.85
CA ASP A 147 12.89 9.97 12.81
C ASP A 147 14.41 10.30 12.74
N GLN A 148 15.09 9.93 11.64
CA GLN A 148 16.54 10.01 11.45
C GLN A 148 16.92 10.62 10.09
N HIS A 149 16.03 11.37 9.45
CA HIS A 149 16.46 12.14 8.28
C HIS A 149 17.48 13.20 8.75
N PRO A 150 18.69 13.31 8.13
CA PRO A 150 19.72 14.24 8.59
C PRO A 150 19.29 15.71 8.61
N ALA A 151 18.32 16.08 7.76
CA ALA A 151 17.72 17.41 7.69
C ALA A 151 16.49 17.60 8.60
N ALA A 152 16.05 16.57 9.34
CA ALA A 152 14.94 16.70 10.28
C ALA A 152 15.33 17.69 11.39
N GLN A 153 14.58 18.78 11.51
CA GLN A 153 14.74 19.73 12.60
C GLN A 153 14.28 19.07 13.90
N GLU A 154 15.09 19.15 14.96
CA GLU A 154 14.98 18.41 16.25
C GLU A 154 13.60 18.51 16.97
N GLU A 155 12.68 19.37 16.52
CA GLU A 155 11.38 19.63 17.16
C GLU A 155 10.14 19.35 16.31
N LYS A 156 10.28 18.88 15.06
CA LYS A 156 9.11 18.58 14.18
C LYS A 156 8.78 17.09 14.16
N ALA A 157 8.47 16.56 15.34
CA ALA A 157 7.88 15.23 15.48
C ALA A 157 6.43 15.23 14.98
N ALA A 158 6.12 14.23 14.14
CA ALA A 158 4.83 13.84 13.58
C ALA A 158 4.16 14.81 12.59
N ALA A 159 4.26 14.51 11.29
CA ALA A 159 3.57 15.30 10.25
C ALA A 159 2.04 15.07 10.18
N TYR A 160 1.52 14.11 10.95
CA TYR A 160 0.08 13.93 11.23
C TYR A 160 -0.11 13.04 12.47
N ASP A 161 -1.21 13.20 13.19
CA ASP A 161 -1.46 12.50 14.45
C ASP A 161 -1.90 11.03 14.26
N GLU A 162 -1.83 10.21 15.32
CA GLU A 162 -2.19 8.79 15.26
C GLU A 162 -3.69 8.58 14.96
N VAL A 163 -4.54 9.59 15.17
CA VAL A 163 -5.97 9.53 14.83
C VAL A 163 -6.13 9.60 13.31
N GLU A 164 -5.56 10.62 12.65
CA GLU A 164 -5.59 10.77 11.20
C GLU A 164 -5.00 9.54 10.50
N ARG A 165 -3.89 9.03 11.05
CA ARG A 165 -3.24 7.79 10.59
C ARG A 165 -4.17 6.59 10.69
N THR A 166 -4.79 6.39 11.85
CA THR A 166 -5.71 5.28 12.10
C THR A 166 -6.92 5.36 11.17
N GLU A 167 -7.50 6.55 10.98
CA GLU A 167 -8.61 6.76 10.05
C GLU A 167 -8.27 6.34 8.61
N VAL A 168 -7.06 6.68 8.12
CA VAL A 168 -6.62 6.25 6.78
C VAL A 168 -6.54 4.73 6.70
N TYR A 169 -5.94 4.06 7.68
CA TYR A 169 -5.85 2.60 7.70
C TYR A 169 -7.22 1.93 7.77
N GLN A 170 -8.12 2.42 8.62
CA GLN A 170 -9.48 1.88 8.73
C GLN A 170 -10.23 2.01 7.40
N GLU A 171 -10.08 3.13 6.70
CA GLU A 171 -10.71 3.31 5.38
C GLU A 171 -10.08 2.41 4.29
N LEU A 172 -8.75 2.26 4.28
CA LEU A 172 -8.05 1.30 3.41
C LEU A 172 -8.53 -0.14 3.65
N TYR A 173 -8.71 -0.53 4.92
CA TYR A 173 -9.21 -1.85 5.29
C TYR A 173 -10.66 -2.02 4.87
N ARG A 174 -11.52 -1.03 5.08
CA ARG A 174 -12.93 -1.04 4.68
C ARG A 174 -13.09 -1.22 3.17
N ILE A 175 -12.38 -0.41 2.38
CA ILE A 175 -12.41 -0.50 0.91
C ILE A 175 -11.84 -1.85 0.45
N GLY A 176 -10.70 -2.26 1.00
CA GLY A 176 -10.10 -3.56 0.68
C GLY A 176 -11.00 -4.74 1.04
N ALA A 177 -11.75 -4.66 2.15
CA ALA A 177 -12.73 -5.66 2.57
C ALA A 177 -13.88 -5.78 1.57
N PHE A 178 -14.40 -4.65 1.11
CA PHE A 178 -15.41 -4.62 0.05
C PHE A 178 -14.87 -5.29 -1.23
N LEU A 179 -13.69 -4.89 -1.71
CA LEU A 179 -13.11 -5.43 -2.94
C LEU A 179 -12.78 -6.93 -2.83
N CYS A 180 -12.37 -7.40 -1.65
CA CYS A 180 -12.19 -8.82 -1.37
C CYS A 180 -13.52 -9.58 -1.51
N SER A 181 -14.62 -9.01 -1.03
CA SER A 181 -15.93 -9.66 -1.04
C SER A 181 -16.58 -9.61 -2.42
N ALA A 182 -16.76 -8.40 -2.95
CA ALA A 182 -17.43 -8.13 -4.22
C ALA A 182 -16.69 -8.76 -5.41
N GLY A 183 -15.36 -8.74 -5.40
CA GLY A 183 -14.54 -9.34 -6.46
C GLY A 183 -14.51 -10.87 -6.47
N ASN A 184 -15.26 -11.53 -5.57
CA ASN A 184 -15.35 -12.98 -5.44
C ASN A 184 -16.81 -13.47 -5.28
N SER A 185 -17.78 -12.67 -5.74
CA SER A 185 -19.20 -13.01 -5.78
C SER A 185 -19.82 -12.59 -7.10
N LYS A 186 -20.95 -13.19 -7.47
CA LYS A 186 -21.74 -12.75 -8.63
C LYS A 186 -22.18 -11.31 -8.46
N ALA A 187 -22.01 -10.52 -9.52
CA ALA A 187 -22.41 -9.12 -9.53
C ALA A 187 -23.92 -8.95 -9.41
N THR A 188 -24.30 -7.87 -8.73
CA THR A 188 -25.67 -7.35 -8.64
C THR A 188 -25.67 -5.86 -8.93
N GLU A 189 -26.85 -5.26 -9.15
CA GLU A 189 -26.98 -3.80 -9.26
C GLU A 189 -26.50 -3.08 -7.98
N GLU A 190 -26.73 -3.68 -6.81
CA GLU A 190 -26.17 -3.18 -5.54
C GLU A 190 -24.64 -3.20 -5.55
N THR A 191 -24.02 -4.20 -6.18
CA THR A 191 -22.56 -4.29 -6.32
C THR A 191 -22.02 -3.14 -7.17
N LEU A 192 -22.71 -2.78 -8.26
CA LEU A 192 -22.34 -1.64 -9.11
C LEU A 192 -22.39 -0.33 -8.31
N ASN A 193 -23.53 -0.05 -7.67
CA ASN A 193 -23.72 1.18 -6.91
C ASN A 193 -22.72 1.31 -5.76
N ALA A 194 -22.48 0.21 -5.03
CA ALA A 194 -21.44 0.17 -4.00
C ALA A 194 -20.05 0.41 -4.59
N GLY A 195 -19.69 -0.26 -5.69
CA GLY A 195 -18.39 -0.09 -6.36
C GLY A 195 -18.13 1.34 -6.84
N LEU A 196 -19.15 2.02 -7.38
CA LEU A 196 -19.06 3.44 -7.73
C LEU A 196 -18.88 4.34 -6.49
N GLY A 197 -19.56 4.01 -5.40
CA GLY A 197 -19.36 4.66 -4.11
C GLY A 197 -17.92 4.50 -3.60
N GLU A 198 -17.36 3.29 -3.70
CA GLU A 198 -15.96 3.04 -3.32
C GLU A 198 -14.96 3.78 -4.20
N ALA A 199 -15.23 3.92 -5.50
CA ALA A 199 -14.38 4.70 -6.39
C ALA A 199 -14.28 6.18 -5.95
N LEU A 200 -15.40 6.77 -5.54
CA LEU A 200 -15.44 8.14 -5.02
C LEU A 200 -14.76 8.23 -3.64
N ALA A 201 -15.00 7.26 -2.76
CA ALA A 201 -14.36 7.18 -1.45
C ALA A 201 -12.83 7.05 -1.57
N LEU A 202 -12.34 6.24 -2.52
CA LEU A 202 -10.92 6.14 -2.86
C LEU A 202 -10.34 7.48 -3.31
N GLY A 203 -11.07 8.25 -4.13
CA GLY A 203 -10.65 9.58 -4.54
C GLY A 203 -10.50 10.53 -3.35
N ALA A 204 -11.46 10.54 -2.43
CA ALA A 204 -11.40 11.35 -1.21
C ALA A 204 -10.25 10.90 -0.29
N LEU A 205 -10.06 9.59 -0.12
CA LEU A 205 -8.96 9.03 0.65
C LEU A 205 -7.60 9.39 0.04
N ASN A 206 -7.48 9.36 -1.29
CA ASN A 206 -6.26 9.74 -1.99
C ASN A 206 -5.88 11.20 -1.68
N LEU A 207 -6.85 12.12 -1.69
CA LEU A 207 -6.61 13.52 -1.31
C LEU A 207 -6.10 13.65 0.13
N LYS A 208 -6.68 12.88 1.06
CA LYS A 208 -6.20 12.85 2.45
C LYS A 208 -4.76 12.37 2.51
N VAL A 209 -4.45 11.22 1.90
CA VAL A 209 -3.11 10.63 1.88
C VAL A 209 -2.08 11.56 1.23
N MET A 210 -2.41 12.20 0.11
CA MET A 210 -1.53 13.16 -0.56
C MET A 210 -1.24 14.38 0.33
N LYS A 211 -2.24 14.88 1.07
CA LYS A 211 -2.04 15.94 2.06
C LYS A 211 -1.10 15.52 3.18
N LEU A 212 -1.21 14.29 3.67
CA LEU A 212 -0.30 13.75 4.70
C LEU A 212 1.14 13.62 4.17
N LEU A 213 1.30 13.15 2.93
CA LEU A 213 2.60 13.04 2.27
C LEU A 213 3.24 14.42 2.04
N ASP A 214 2.47 15.39 1.55
CA ASP A 214 2.91 16.77 1.34
C ASP A 214 3.34 17.42 2.67
N ALA A 215 2.49 17.33 3.71
CA ALA A 215 2.82 17.83 5.04
C ALA A 215 4.11 17.18 5.60
N GLY A 216 4.27 15.86 5.41
CA GLY A 216 5.46 15.11 5.76
C GLY A 216 6.72 15.64 5.09
N HIS A 217 6.69 15.81 3.77
CA HIS A 217 7.82 16.36 3.03
C HIS A 217 8.12 17.80 3.46
N ASN A 218 7.12 18.66 3.55
CA ASN A 218 7.33 20.07 3.93
C ASN A 218 7.89 20.21 5.35
N ALA A 219 7.46 19.35 6.28
CA ALA A 219 7.96 19.35 7.66
C ALA A 219 9.45 18.98 7.74
N VAL A 220 9.90 18.00 6.94
CA VAL A 220 11.25 17.44 7.00
C VAL A 220 12.23 18.15 6.05
N LEU A 221 11.77 18.54 4.86
CA LEU A 221 12.61 19.01 3.75
C LEU A 221 12.40 20.49 3.41
N GLY A 222 11.43 21.16 4.06
CA GLY A 222 11.04 22.53 3.75
C GLY A 222 10.06 22.63 2.58
N THR A 223 9.53 23.83 2.34
CA THR A 223 8.59 24.08 1.24
C THR A 223 9.34 24.13 -0.09
N PRO A 224 8.88 23.43 -1.15
CA PRO A 224 9.42 23.56 -2.50
C PRO A 224 9.50 25.01 -3.00
N GLU A 225 10.63 25.38 -3.56
CA GLU A 225 10.86 26.69 -4.19
C GLU A 225 11.24 26.55 -5.67
N PRO A 226 10.98 27.57 -6.51
CA PRO A 226 11.47 27.58 -7.89
C PRO A 226 13.00 27.47 -7.97
N THR A 227 13.50 26.31 -8.39
CA THR A 227 14.95 26.03 -8.47
C THR A 227 15.41 25.83 -9.91
N GLN A 228 16.55 26.43 -10.28
CA GLN A 228 17.23 26.09 -11.53
C GLN A 228 18.02 24.80 -11.38
N VAL A 229 17.71 23.80 -12.21
CA VAL A 229 18.36 22.49 -12.16
C VAL A 229 19.38 22.37 -13.28
N LYS A 230 20.63 22.06 -12.92
CA LYS A 230 21.69 21.80 -13.90
C LYS A 230 21.48 20.44 -14.56
N GLN A 231 21.44 20.39 -15.89
CA GLN A 231 21.28 19.15 -16.66
C GLN A 231 22.61 18.54 -17.13
N GLU A 232 23.69 19.31 -17.10
CA GLU A 232 25.01 18.83 -17.51
C GLU A 232 25.65 17.95 -16.43
N PRO A 233 26.29 16.82 -16.81
CA PRO A 233 26.93 15.96 -15.84
C PRO A 233 28.22 16.55 -15.23
N PRO A 234 28.33 16.62 -13.89
CA PRO A 234 29.44 16.11 -13.09
C PRO A 234 30.73 15.68 -13.78
N LYS A 235 31.87 16.29 -13.50
CA LYS A 235 33.14 15.53 -13.62
C LYS A 235 33.28 14.62 -12.39
N GLY A 236 33.70 13.37 -12.59
CA GLY A 236 33.98 12.41 -11.51
C GLY A 236 32.91 11.33 -11.33
N PRO A 237 33.06 10.46 -10.31
CA PRO A 237 32.11 9.39 -10.04
C PRO A 237 30.77 9.94 -9.57
N ALA A 238 29.70 9.21 -9.89
CA ALA A 238 28.33 9.64 -9.64
C ALA A 238 27.41 8.47 -9.30
N ILE A 239 26.40 8.75 -8.47
CA ILE A 239 25.24 7.88 -8.22
C ILE A 239 24.02 8.55 -8.84
N LEU A 240 23.27 7.81 -9.66
CA LEU A 240 22.00 8.25 -10.22
C LEU A 240 20.85 7.63 -9.42
N VAL A 241 20.00 8.48 -8.85
CA VAL A 241 18.86 8.10 -8.02
C VAL A 241 17.57 8.32 -8.80
N SER A 242 16.70 7.31 -8.81
CA SER A 242 15.37 7.40 -9.43
C SER A 242 14.29 6.88 -8.48
N GLY A 243 13.03 6.88 -8.91
CA GLY A 243 11.88 6.64 -8.03
C GLY A 243 11.40 7.94 -7.39
N HIS A 244 10.98 7.88 -6.12
CA HIS A 244 10.23 8.96 -5.46
C HIS A 244 10.59 9.16 -3.99
N ASP A 245 11.44 8.31 -3.43
CA ASP A 245 11.69 8.30 -1.99
C ASP A 245 12.74 9.36 -1.61
N LEU A 246 12.26 10.53 -1.21
CA LEU A 246 13.09 11.66 -0.80
C LEU A 246 13.81 11.40 0.53
N SER A 247 13.26 10.55 1.40
CA SER A 247 13.91 10.19 2.66
C SER A 247 15.19 9.38 2.42
N ILE A 248 15.13 8.43 1.48
CA ILE A 248 16.31 7.66 1.07
C ILE A 248 17.33 8.57 0.37
N LEU A 249 16.89 9.53 -0.46
CA LEU A 249 17.79 10.47 -1.10
C LEU A 249 18.59 11.30 -0.08
N GLY A 250 17.94 11.87 0.94
CA GLY A 250 18.68 12.65 1.94
C GLY A 250 19.67 11.82 2.76
N LYS A 251 19.34 10.56 3.08
CA LYS A 251 20.30 9.62 3.70
C LYS A 251 21.50 9.33 2.79
N LEU A 252 21.28 9.20 1.48
CA LEU A 252 22.35 9.01 0.50
C LEU A 252 23.24 10.26 0.39
N LEU A 253 22.64 11.45 0.32
CA LEU A 253 23.38 12.72 0.24
C LEU A 253 24.32 12.89 1.43
N GLU A 254 23.84 12.63 2.65
CA GLU A 254 24.68 12.69 3.85
C GLU A 254 25.82 11.66 3.80
N GLN A 255 25.56 10.44 3.33
CA GLN A 255 26.60 9.42 3.17
C GLN A 255 27.64 9.78 2.09
N CYS A 256 27.28 10.57 1.08
CA CYS A 256 28.17 11.01 0.01
C CYS A 256 28.99 12.26 0.36
N LYS A 257 28.60 12.99 1.41
CA LYS A 257 29.24 14.25 1.83
C LYS A 257 30.74 14.07 2.08
N GLY A 258 31.55 14.90 1.41
CA GLY A 258 33.01 14.87 1.52
C GLY A 258 33.71 13.67 0.86
N ARG A 259 32.98 12.78 0.16
CA ARG A 259 33.57 11.56 -0.45
C ARG A 259 33.96 11.73 -1.92
N GLY A 260 33.71 12.89 -2.51
CA GLY A 260 33.98 13.13 -3.94
C GLY A 260 33.09 12.33 -4.89
N VAL A 261 31.91 11.90 -4.44
CA VAL A 261 30.89 11.21 -5.24
C VAL A 261 29.72 12.16 -5.46
N ASN A 262 29.38 12.41 -6.72
CA ASN A 262 28.22 13.23 -7.08
C ASN A 262 26.92 12.44 -6.95
N VAL A 263 25.80 13.10 -6.66
CA VAL A 263 24.46 12.50 -6.64
C VAL A 263 23.58 13.20 -7.68
N TYR A 264 22.86 12.42 -8.47
CA TYR A 264 21.96 12.89 -9.52
C TYR A 264 20.57 12.33 -9.33
N THR A 265 19.57 13.07 -9.81
CA THR A 265 18.20 12.62 -9.85
C THR A 265 17.80 12.24 -11.28
N HIS A 266 16.89 11.27 -11.39
CA HIS A 266 16.32 10.78 -12.65
C HIS A 266 14.82 10.56 -12.51
N GLY A 267 14.06 10.95 -13.54
CA GLY A 267 12.61 10.78 -13.58
C GLY A 267 11.93 11.56 -12.46
N GLU A 268 11.14 10.87 -11.65
CA GLU A 268 10.32 11.49 -10.60
C GLU A 268 11.09 11.92 -9.34
N MET A 269 12.42 11.75 -9.33
CA MET A 269 13.30 12.40 -8.36
C MET A 269 13.65 13.85 -8.73
N LEU A 270 13.25 14.35 -9.91
CA LEU A 270 13.50 15.73 -10.34
C LEU A 270 12.98 16.78 -9.32
N PRO A 271 11.78 16.64 -8.72
CA PRO A 271 11.29 17.60 -7.73
C PRO A 271 12.15 17.73 -6.47
N ALA A 272 13.05 16.77 -6.19
CA ALA A 272 13.96 16.86 -5.04
C ALA A 272 14.77 18.16 -5.02
N HIS A 273 15.14 18.70 -6.19
CA HIS A 273 15.90 19.96 -6.32
C HIS A 273 15.13 21.20 -5.86
N SER A 274 13.81 21.11 -5.69
CA SER A 274 12.99 22.22 -5.18
C SER A 274 12.99 22.30 -3.65
N TYR A 275 13.37 21.22 -2.95
CA TYR A 275 13.33 21.16 -1.50
C TYR A 275 14.61 21.74 -0.88
N PRO A 276 14.53 22.79 -0.04
CA PRO A 276 15.71 23.40 0.58
C PRO A 276 16.52 22.47 1.50
N GLY A 277 15.89 21.41 2.02
CA GLY A 277 16.50 20.41 2.90
C GLY A 277 17.30 19.31 2.17
N LEU A 278 17.44 19.36 0.84
CA LEU A 278 18.17 18.40 0.02
C LEU A 278 19.29 19.07 -0.81
#